data_AF-A0A375I6D1-F1
#
_entry.id   AF-A0A375I6D1-F1
#
_cell.length_a   1.000
_cell.length_b   1.000
_cell.length_c   1.000
_cell.angle_alpha   90.00
_cell.angle_beta   90.00
_cell.angle_gamma   90.00
#
_symmetry.space_group_name_H-M   'P 1'
#
loop_
_entity.id
_entity.type
_entity.pdbx_description
1 polymer ?
#
loop_
_entity_poly.entity_id
_entity_poly.type
_entity_poly.pdbx_seq_one_letter_code
_entity_poly.pdbx_strand_id
1 'polypeptide(L)'
;MTADGTIVNFWVETTEIDPTKVSQAVLDTLAGDFVSPGKIYDMLSSIGGPIWGPHSYSDLISGHDQPIDIVIAKFTKGSDMAGYFYARNAIKRESEPYSNESVSLYLNSEEMYQSGTYGLNYMRSAMAHEAMHMQNFYRRGISKGPDNQFEIWLEEATAMMFEDFVSQAIEKNFNTIRDVRFTNYVRFGGRIHNCSLFDLDKASTCNGYSIWGSLGGFLNRQLGLSFYKHLLTNVSSTDSMAVLESSVRDTAATSSFQQELRHFAATSGALMKEPAPVGFGFPLREEDGFVLPEINAGAFLNDRSQLSMVPAELHPYANVPVVREHVKGMYSETVKIPPHSSLSVVIQ
;
A
#
# COMPACT_ATOMS: atom_id res chain seq x y z
N MET A 1 -2.69 -14.82 -20.97
CA MET A 1 -1.38 -14.36 -21.45
C MET A 1 -1.40 -12.85 -21.47
N THR A 2 -0.33 -12.23 -21.02
CA THR A 2 -0.14 -10.76 -20.94
C THR A 2 0.35 -10.19 -22.28
N ALA A 3 0.44 -8.86 -22.37
CA ALA A 3 0.84 -8.18 -23.61
C ALA A 3 2.27 -8.52 -24.07
N ASP A 4 3.17 -8.84 -23.15
CA ASP A 4 4.56 -9.25 -23.43
C ASP A 4 4.74 -10.77 -23.60
N GLY A 5 3.65 -11.54 -23.58
CA GLY A 5 3.67 -12.99 -23.77
C GLY A 5 3.82 -13.82 -22.50
N THR A 6 3.95 -13.20 -21.32
CA THR A 6 3.99 -13.93 -20.04
C THR A 6 2.70 -14.72 -19.83
N ILE A 7 2.87 -16.00 -19.47
CA ILE A 7 1.78 -16.90 -19.13
C ILE A 7 1.40 -16.65 -17.67
N VAL A 8 0.10 -16.50 -17.41
CA VAL A 8 -0.45 -16.35 -16.06
C VAL A 8 -1.44 -17.47 -15.84
N ASN A 9 -1.20 -18.29 -14.82
CA ASN A 9 -2.06 -19.41 -14.44
C ASN A 9 -2.86 -19.04 -13.19
N PHE A 10 -4.13 -19.42 -13.16
CA PHE A 10 -4.97 -19.33 -11.98
C PHE A 10 -5.26 -20.74 -11.47
N TRP A 11 -4.82 -21.01 -10.24
CA TRP A 11 -5.02 -22.28 -9.56
C TRP A 11 -6.04 -22.09 -8.46
N VAL A 12 -6.98 -23.02 -8.30
CA VAL A 12 -8.00 -22.94 -7.24
C VAL A 12 -8.00 -24.25 -6.48
N GLU A 13 -8.00 -24.17 -5.15
CA GLU A 13 -8.22 -25.33 -4.30
C GLU A 13 -9.57 -25.99 -4.66
N THR A 14 -9.58 -27.29 -4.92
CA THR A 14 -10.75 -28.01 -5.43
C THR A 14 -12.01 -27.84 -4.55
N THR A 15 -11.83 -27.73 -3.23
CA THR A 15 -12.91 -27.56 -2.24
C THR A 15 -13.53 -26.15 -2.26
N GLU A 16 -12.87 -25.20 -2.92
CA GLU A 16 -13.25 -23.79 -3.00
C GLU A 16 -13.89 -23.44 -4.36
N ILE A 17 -13.84 -24.34 -5.33
CA ILE A 17 -14.55 -24.23 -6.62
C ILE A 17 -16.04 -24.53 -6.39
N ASP A 18 -16.84 -23.48 -6.18
CA ASP A 18 -18.29 -23.57 -5.98
C ASP A 18 -18.97 -22.29 -6.48
N PRO A 19 -20.20 -22.35 -7.06
CA PRO A 19 -20.94 -21.17 -7.51
C PRO A 19 -21.15 -20.09 -6.43
N THR A 20 -21.11 -20.46 -5.15
CA THR A 20 -21.27 -19.55 -3.99
C THR A 20 -19.95 -19.14 -3.36
N LYS A 21 -18.81 -19.69 -3.81
CA LYS A 21 -17.45 -19.37 -3.37
C LYS A 21 -16.65 -18.80 -4.55
N VAL A 22 -15.63 -19.52 -5.03
CA VAL A 22 -14.82 -19.17 -6.20
C VAL A 22 -15.50 -19.73 -7.44
N SER A 23 -16.45 -18.96 -7.98
CA SER A 23 -17.13 -19.30 -9.24
C SER A 23 -16.29 -18.96 -10.47
N GLN A 24 -16.67 -19.47 -11.64
CA GLN A 24 -16.01 -19.09 -12.91
C GLN A 24 -16.05 -17.57 -13.15
N ALA A 25 -17.13 -16.88 -12.79
CA ALA A 25 -17.23 -15.44 -12.95
C ALA A 25 -16.23 -14.66 -12.06
N VAL A 26 -15.96 -15.18 -10.85
CA VAL A 26 -14.91 -14.64 -9.97
C VAL A 26 -13.53 -14.83 -10.62
N LEU A 27 -13.26 -16.02 -11.17
CA LEU A 27 -12.01 -16.30 -11.87
C LEU A 27 -11.82 -15.44 -13.12
N ASP A 28 -12.85 -15.27 -13.94
CA ASP A 28 -12.81 -14.44 -15.14
C ASP A 28 -12.55 -12.96 -14.76
N THR A 29 -13.11 -12.49 -13.64
CA THR A 29 -12.87 -11.15 -13.11
C THR A 29 -11.41 -10.97 -12.69
N LEU A 30 -10.88 -11.89 -11.87
CA LEU A 30 -9.49 -11.83 -11.40
C LEU A 30 -8.50 -11.96 -12.57
N ALA A 31 -8.75 -12.90 -13.49
CA ALA A 31 -7.93 -13.06 -14.68
C ALA A 31 -7.97 -11.80 -15.55
N GLY A 32 -9.17 -11.25 -15.80
CA GLY A 32 -9.36 -10.02 -16.55
C GLY A 32 -8.61 -8.83 -15.95
N ASP A 33 -8.67 -8.66 -14.63
CA ASP A 33 -7.95 -7.59 -13.94
C ASP A 33 -6.44 -7.81 -13.85
N PHE A 34 -5.96 -9.04 -13.97
CA PHE A 34 -4.52 -9.27 -13.99
C PHE A 34 -3.91 -9.07 -15.38
N VAL A 35 -4.50 -9.70 -16.41
CA VAL A 35 -3.84 -9.88 -17.71
C VAL A 35 -4.31 -8.93 -18.81
N SER A 36 -5.45 -8.24 -18.63
CA SER A 36 -5.98 -7.39 -19.71
C SER A 36 -5.15 -6.11 -19.88
N PRO A 37 -5.13 -5.52 -21.09
CA PRO A 37 -4.39 -4.30 -21.35
C PRO A 37 -4.73 -3.16 -20.37
N GLY A 38 -3.70 -2.50 -19.84
CA GLY A 38 -3.86 -1.38 -18.91
C GLY A 38 -4.39 -1.78 -17.52
N LYS A 39 -4.31 -3.06 -17.15
CA LYS A 39 -4.64 -3.56 -15.80
C LYS A 39 -3.37 -3.91 -15.01
N ILE A 40 -3.48 -4.76 -13.98
CA ILE A 40 -2.42 -4.96 -12.96
C ILE A 40 -1.05 -5.27 -13.59
N TYR A 41 -0.95 -6.29 -14.46
CA TYR A 41 0.35 -6.68 -15.02
C TYR A 41 0.98 -5.58 -15.88
N ASP A 42 0.19 -4.97 -16.76
CA ASP A 42 0.66 -3.89 -17.64
C ASP A 42 1.08 -2.66 -16.82
N MET A 43 0.29 -2.30 -15.80
CA MET A 43 0.58 -1.18 -14.92
C MET A 43 1.86 -1.43 -14.13
N LEU A 44 2.03 -2.61 -13.51
CA LEU A 44 3.29 -3.02 -12.87
C LEU A 44 4.45 -2.89 -13.84
N SER A 45 4.34 -3.49 -15.02
CA SER A 45 5.39 -3.48 -16.03
C SER A 45 5.80 -2.05 -16.43
N SER A 46 4.82 -1.15 -16.55
CA SER A 46 5.04 0.26 -16.92
C SER A 46 5.72 1.11 -15.83
N ILE A 47 5.55 0.77 -14.56
CA ILE A 47 6.14 1.54 -13.44
C ILE A 47 7.51 1.00 -13.01
N GLY A 48 7.72 -0.30 -13.20
CA GLY A 48 8.71 -1.03 -12.45
C GLY A 48 9.51 -2.05 -13.23
N GLY A 49 9.19 -2.26 -14.51
CA GLY A 49 9.80 -3.29 -15.35
C GLY A 49 9.19 -4.68 -15.14
N PRO A 50 9.84 -5.74 -15.64
CA PRO A 50 9.29 -7.08 -15.57
C PRO A 50 9.14 -7.56 -14.12
N ILE A 51 8.16 -8.44 -13.89
CA ILE A 51 7.90 -9.06 -12.58
C ILE A 51 8.92 -10.16 -12.27
N TRP A 52 9.44 -10.83 -13.28
CA TRP A 52 10.51 -11.82 -13.20
C TRP A 52 11.35 -11.79 -14.48
N GLY A 53 12.61 -12.18 -14.41
CA GLY A 53 13.48 -12.14 -15.58
C GLY A 53 14.89 -12.66 -15.34
N PRO A 54 15.82 -12.41 -16.28
CA PRO A 54 17.19 -12.91 -16.22
C PRO A 54 17.93 -12.51 -14.94
N HIS A 55 18.73 -13.43 -14.41
CA HIS A 55 19.61 -13.23 -13.26
C HIS A 55 20.76 -14.25 -13.25
N SER A 56 21.78 -14.01 -12.41
CA SER A 56 22.96 -14.88 -12.29
C SER A 56 22.94 -15.84 -11.09
N TYR A 57 21.91 -15.77 -10.24
CA TYR A 57 21.78 -16.63 -9.05
C TYR A 57 21.49 -18.08 -9.45
N SER A 58 22.36 -19.00 -9.02
CA SER A 58 22.27 -20.43 -9.36
C SER A 58 21.25 -21.20 -8.52
N ASP A 59 20.92 -20.67 -7.34
CA ASP A 59 19.96 -21.19 -6.37
C ASP A 59 18.52 -20.78 -6.67
N LEU A 60 18.29 -19.80 -7.54
CA LEU A 60 16.95 -19.41 -8.00
C LEU A 60 16.49 -20.25 -9.21
N ILE A 61 15.17 -20.34 -9.41
CA ILE A 61 14.57 -20.91 -10.61
C ILE A 61 15.03 -20.16 -11.87
N SER A 62 14.78 -20.71 -13.05
CA SER A 62 15.21 -20.07 -14.31
C SER A 62 14.68 -18.64 -14.41
N GLY A 63 15.54 -17.70 -14.83
CA GLY A 63 15.13 -16.34 -15.17
C GLY A 63 14.34 -16.22 -16.49
N HIS A 64 14.14 -17.34 -17.20
CA HIS A 64 13.49 -17.40 -18.51
C HIS A 64 12.22 -18.25 -18.46
N ASP A 65 11.23 -17.84 -19.25
CA ASP A 65 9.99 -18.56 -19.54
C ASP A 65 9.23 -19.06 -18.30
N GLN A 66 9.30 -18.31 -17.20
CA GLN A 66 8.54 -18.62 -15.99
C GLN A 66 7.12 -18.08 -16.11
N PRO A 67 6.08 -18.92 -15.94
CA PRO A 67 4.74 -18.42 -15.76
C PRO A 67 4.63 -17.72 -14.40
N ILE A 68 3.62 -16.86 -14.28
CA ILE A 68 3.15 -16.36 -12.98
C ILE A 68 1.98 -17.23 -12.54
N ASP A 69 2.08 -17.82 -11.35
CA ASP A 69 1.03 -18.64 -10.77
C ASP A 69 0.28 -17.85 -9.67
N ILE A 70 -1.01 -17.63 -9.88
CA ILE A 70 -1.91 -17.03 -8.89
C ILE A 70 -2.72 -18.17 -8.27
N VAL A 71 -2.45 -18.45 -7.00
CA VAL A 71 -3.05 -19.58 -6.28
C VAL A 71 -4.14 -19.08 -5.33
N ILE A 72 -5.36 -19.55 -5.53
CA ILE A 72 -6.53 -19.22 -4.73
C ILE A 72 -6.86 -20.43 -3.86
N ALA A 73 -6.71 -20.28 -2.55
CA ALA A 73 -6.92 -21.38 -1.62
C ALA A 73 -7.55 -20.87 -0.33
N LYS A 74 -8.22 -21.77 0.38
CA LYS A 74 -8.71 -21.48 1.71
C LYS A 74 -7.52 -21.45 2.66
N PHE A 75 -7.18 -20.29 3.18
CA PHE A 75 -6.15 -20.23 4.22
C PHE A 75 -6.69 -20.84 5.53
N THR A 76 -5.78 -21.24 6.41
CA THR A 76 -6.16 -21.83 7.70
C THR A 76 -7.17 -20.93 8.43
N LYS A 77 -8.28 -21.52 8.91
CA LYS A 77 -9.38 -20.80 9.55
C LYS A 77 -8.86 -19.82 10.61
N GLY A 78 -9.13 -18.52 10.42
CA GLY A 78 -8.70 -17.44 11.32
C GLY A 78 -7.38 -16.77 10.95
N SER A 79 -6.78 -17.06 9.79
CA SER A 79 -5.75 -16.19 9.25
C SER A 79 -6.40 -14.91 8.74
N ASP A 80 -6.22 -13.77 9.40
CA ASP A 80 -6.65 -12.44 8.94
C ASP A 80 -5.86 -11.96 7.69
N MET A 81 -5.39 -12.90 6.87
CA MET A 81 -4.50 -12.69 5.74
C MET A 81 -5.32 -12.77 4.45
N ALA A 82 -5.30 -11.67 3.69
CA ALA A 82 -5.95 -11.58 2.39
C ALA A 82 -5.17 -12.32 1.31
N GLY A 83 -3.85 -12.16 1.30
CA GLY A 83 -2.95 -12.82 0.37
C GLY A 83 -1.53 -12.77 0.89
N TYR A 84 -0.62 -13.42 0.17
CA TYR A 84 0.81 -13.28 0.36
C TYR A 84 1.59 -13.62 -0.90
N PHE A 85 2.70 -12.92 -1.10
CA PHE A 85 3.85 -13.37 -1.87
C PHE A 85 4.92 -13.91 -0.90
N TYR A 86 5.62 -14.98 -1.29
CA TYR A 86 6.80 -15.42 -0.54
C TYR A 86 7.94 -15.82 -1.47
N ALA A 87 9.01 -15.04 -1.43
CA ALA A 87 10.21 -15.18 -2.25
C ALA A 87 10.82 -16.59 -2.24
N ARG A 88 10.64 -17.35 -1.15
CA ARG A 88 11.13 -18.74 -1.04
C ARG A 88 10.70 -19.62 -2.21
N ASN A 89 9.52 -19.36 -2.78
CA ASN A 89 8.97 -20.18 -3.86
C ASN A 89 9.74 -20.03 -5.17
N ALA A 90 10.52 -18.97 -5.32
CA ALA A 90 11.39 -18.76 -6.48
C ALA A 90 12.81 -19.37 -6.29
N ILE A 91 13.09 -20.01 -5.15
CA ILE A 91 14.35 -20.70 -4.87
C ILE A 91 14.21 -22.16 -5.30
N LYS A 92 15.26 -22.79 -5.83
CA LYS A 92 15.27 -24.22 -6.16
C LYS A 92 15.14 -25.07 -4.91
N ARG A 93 14.46 -26.22 -5.01
CA ARG A 93 14.25 -27.14 -3.88
C ARG A 93 15.54 -27.70 -3.28
N GLU A 94 16.60 -27.77 -4.07
CA GLU A 94 17.93 -28.18 -3.60
C GLU A 94 18.50 -27.22 -2.54
N SER A 95 18.09 -25.94 -2.58
CA SER A 95 18.50 -24.90 -1.63
C SER A 95 17.42 -24.57 -0.61
N GLU A 96 16.13 -24.69 -0.97
CA GLU A 96 14.98 -24.45 -0.09
C GLU A 96 13.92 -25.58 -0.23
N PRO A 97 13.93 -26.59 0.68
CA PRO A 97 13.08 -27.78 0.55
C PRO A 97 11.57 -27.52 0.48
N TYR A 98 11.09 -26.39 1.03
CA TYR A 98 9.67 -26.03 1.01
C TYR A 98 9.27 -25.17 -0.20
N SER A 99 10.18 -24.96 -1.15
CA SER A 99 9.91 -24.19 -2.35
C SER A 99 8.93 -24.89 -3.28
N ASN A 100 8.07 -24.10 -3.89
CA ASN A 100 7.23 -24.51 -5.01
C ASN A 100 7.93 -24.41 -6.37
N GLU A 101 9.13 -23.84 -6.44
CA GLU A 101 9.89 -23.58 -7.68
C GLU A 101 9.06 -22.85 -8.74
N SER A 102 8.37 -21.79 -8.30
CA SER A 102 7.41 -21.01 -9.08
C SER A 102 7.43 -19.53 -8.68
N VAL A 103 7.25 -18.66 -9.68
CA VAL A 103 6.90 -17.25 -9.46
C VAL A 103 5.41 -17.18 -9.11
N SER A 104 5.10 -17.17 -7.81
CA SER A 104 3.72 -17.33 -7.33
C SER A 104 3.31 -16.36 -6.23
N LEU A 105 2.04 -15.97 -6.28
CA LEU A 105 1.33 -15.31 -5.19
C LEU A 105 0.08 -16.11 -4.80
N TYR A 106 -0.40 -15.88 -3.58
CA TYR A 106 -1.46 -16.66 -2.96
C TYR A 106 -2.56 -15.73 -2.46
N LEU A 107 -3.81 -16.10 -2.71
CA LEU A 107 -5.00 -15.34 -2.36
C LEU A 107 -5.93 -16.21 -1.51
N ASN A 108 -6.44 -15.64 -0.43
CA ASN A 108 -7.39 -16.31 0.45
C ASN A 108 -8.78 -16.33 -0.21
N SER A 109 -9.28 -17.53 -0.50
CA SER A 109 -10.61 -17.69 -1.10
C SER A 109 -11.72 -17.18 -0.19
N GLU A 110 -11.57 -17.29 1.14
CA GLU A 110 -12.63 -16.93 2.09
C GLU A 110 -13.00 -15.45 2.01
N GLU A 111 -11.99 -14.59 1.85
CA GLU A 111 -12.17 -13.15 1.70
C GLU A 111 -12.97 -12.78 0.45
N MET A 112 -12.95 -13.62 -0.59
CA MET A 112 -13.66 -13.35 -1.84
C MET A 112 -15.18 -13.46 -1.70
N TYR A 113 -15.68 -14.30 -0.79
CA TYR A 113 -17.12 -14.60 -0.70
C TYR A 113 -17.76 -14.27 0.65
N GLN A 114 -16.99 -14.21 1.76
CA GLN A 114 -17.58 -13.95 3.08
C GLN A 114 -18.16 -12.54 3.22
N SER A 115 -17.57 -11.55 2.55
CA SER A 115 -17.99 -10.14 2.59
C SER A 115 -18.69 -9.69 1.30
N GLY A 116 -19.19 -10.62 0.50
CA GLY A 116 -19.84 -10.34 -0.79
C GLY A 116 -18.97 -9.50 -1.72
N THR A 117 -19.57 -8.53 -2.42
CA THR A 117 -18.86 -7.66 -3.38
C THR A 117 -17.71 -6.88 -2.75
N TYR A 118 -17.82 -6.48 -1.48
CA TYR A 118 -16.73 -5.80 -0.78
C TYR A 118 -15.50 -6.70 -0.66
N GLY A 119 -15.72 -7.96 -0.26
CA GLY A 119 -14.64 -8.96 -0.14
C GLY A 119 -13.94 -9.23 -1.46
N LEU A 120 -14.71 -9.42 -2.54
CA LEU A 120 -14.14 -9.58 -3.88
C LEU A 120 -13.35 -8.34 -4.33
N ASN A 121 -13.86 -7.13 -4.12
CA ASN A 121 -13.16 -5.90 -4.49
C ASN A 121 -11.85 -5.72 -3.71
N TYR A 122 -11.88 -6.04 -2.41
CA TYR A 122 -10.67 -6.06 -1.59
C TYR A 122 -9.66 -7.10 -2.10
N MET A 123 -10.10 -8.29 -2.48
CA MET A 123 -9.22 -9.33 -3.02
C MET A 123 -8.63 -9.00 -4.40
N ARG A 124 -9.35 -8.27 -5.24
CA ARG A 124 -8.82 -7.73 -6.51
C ARG A 124 -7.68 -6.74 -6.24
N SER A 125 -7.79 -5.91 -5.20
CA SER A 125 -6.70 -5.03 -4.74
C SER A 125 -5.55 -5.82 -4.12
N ALA A 126 -5.83 -6.81 -3.28
CA ALA A 126 -4.81 -7.64 -2.64
C ALA A 126 -3.96 -8.39 -3.68
N MET A 127 -4.58 -8.86 -4.78
CA MET A 127 -3.84 -9.45 -5.91
C MET A 127 -2.82 -8.48 -6.52
N ALA A 128 -3.15 -7.20 -6.63
CA ALA A 128 -2.22 -6.18 -7.09
C ALA A 128 -1.11 -5.90 -6.06
N HIS A 129 -1.46 -5.85 -4.77
CA HIS A 129 -0.53 -5.70 -3.65
C HIS A 129 0.53 -6.81 -3.66
N GLU A 130 0.12 -8.08 -3.71
CA GLU A 130 1.06 -9.21 -3.71
C GLU A 130 1.92 -9.27 -4.99
N ALA A 131 1.37 -8.84 -6.13
CA ALA A 131 2.13 -8.75 -7.37
C ALA A 131 3.18 -7.63 -7.34
N MET A 132 2.94 -6.55 -6.58
CA MET A 132 3.95 -5.53 -6.31
C MET A 132 5.11 -6.11 -5.50
N HIS A 133 4.84 -6.94 -4.49
CA HIS A 133 5.90 -7.64 -3.75
C HIS A 133 6.75 -8.55 -4.65
N MET A 134 6.13 -9.30 -5.56
CA MET A 134 6.86 -10.08 -6.57
C MET A 134 7.81 -9.20 -7.40
N GLN A 135 7.30 -8.07 -7.90
CA GLN A 135 8.11 -7.16 -8.70
C GLN A 135 9.21 -6.48 -7.89
N ASN A 136 8.97 -6.08 -6.64
CA ASN A 136 9.98 -5.53 -5.75
C ASN A 136 11.09 -6.55 -5.47
N PHE A 137 10.72 -7.80 -5.21
CA PHE A 137 11.69 -8.88 -5.01
C PHE A 137 12.60 -9.05 -6.23
N TYR A 138 12.04 -9.10 -7.44
CA TYR A 138 12.85 -9.22 -8.65
C TYR A 138 13.64 -7.95 -8.96
N ARG A 139 12.98 -6.78 -8.99
CA ARG A 139 13.63 -5.51 -9.34
C ARG A 139 14.74 -5.17 -8.36
N ARG A 140 14.46 -5.19 -7.06
CA ARG A 140 15.39 -4.71 -6.04
C ARG A 140 16.29 -5.85 -5.55
N GLY A 141 15.69 -6.92 -5.06
CA GLY A 141 16.43 -8.03 -4.44
C GLY A 141 17.31 -8.82 -5.41
N ILE A 142 16.81 -9.09 -6.62
CA ILE A 142 17.53 -9.90 -7.61
C ILE A 142 18.32 -9.03 -8.57
N SER A 143 17.67 -8.09 -9.25
CA SER A 143 18.30 -7.35 -10.35
C SER A 143 19.28 -6.28 -9.88
N LYS A 144 19.07 -5.71 -8.67
CA LYS A 144 20.00 -4.74 -8.07
C LYS A 144 20.88 -5.36 -6.97
N GLY A 145 20.47 -6.51 -6.45
CA GLY A 145 21.17 -7.25 -5.40
C GLY A 145 20.47 -7.14 -4.05
N PRO A 146 20.64 -8.15 -3.17
CA PRO A 146 19.82 -8.35 -1.97
C PRO A 146 19.88 -7.19 -0.97
N ASP A 147 21.02 -6.48 -0.90
CA ASP A 147 21.20 -5.32 -0.01
C ASP A 147 20.30 -4.13 -0.38
N ASN A 148 19.74 -4.11 -1.59
CA ASN A 148 18.84 -3.06 -2.06
C ASN A 148 17.36 -3.32 -1.74
N GLN A 149 17.01 -4.46 -1.14
CA GLN A 149 15.63 -4.71 -0.71
C GLN A 149 15.17 -3.62 0.26
N PHE A 150 13.89 -3.29 0.20
CA PHE A 150 13.31 -2.36 1.16
C PHE A 150 13.21 -3.02 2.53
N GLU A 151 13.30 -2.20 3.57
CA GLU A 151 12.81 -2.57 4.89
C GLU A 151 11.30 -2.86 4.80
N ILE A 152 10.82 -3.76 5.66
CA ILE A 152 9.44 -4.28 5.58
C ILE A 152 8.40 -3.17 5.50
N TRP A 153 8.56 -2.08 6.26
CA TRP A 153 7.62 -0.98 6.26
C TRP A 153 7.50 -0.30 4.88
N LEU A 154 8.61 -0.09 4.18
CA LEU A 154 8.62 0.56 2.87
C LEU A 154 8.21 -0.43 1.77
N GLU A 155 8.56 -1.71 1.92
CA GLU A 155 8.09 -2.77 1.04
C GLU A 155 6.54 -2.83 1.02
N GLU A 156 5.92 -2.90 2.19
CA GLU A 156 4.45 -2.89 2.33
C GLU A 156 3.84 -1.54 1.92
N ALA A 157 4.49 -0.41 2.26
CA ALA A 157 4.03 0.93 1.84
C ALA A 157 3.97 1.04 0.31
N THR A 158 5.00 0.57 -0.40
CA THR A 158 5.02 0.64 -1.87
C THR A 158 3.97 -0.27 -2.50
N ALA A 159 3.67 -1.43 -1.90
CA ALA A 159 2.57 -2.30 -2.33
C ALA A 159 1.19 -1.62 -2.16
N MET A 160 0.94 -0.95 -1.02
CA MET A 160 -0.29 -0.18 -0.82
C MET A 160 -0.38 1.08 -1.70
N MET A 161 0.75 1.73 -1.99
CA MET A 161 0.78 2.82 -2.97
C MET A 161 0.37 2.32 -4.37
N PHE A 162 0.71 1.08 -4.73
CA PHE A 162 0.25 0.47 -5.97
C PHE A 162 -1.25 0.15 -5.96
N GLU A 163 -1.81 -0.31 -4.83
CA GLU A 163 -3.26 -0.50 -4.66
C GLU A 163 -4.04 0.77 -5.06
N ASP A 164 -3.52 1.95 -4.69
CA ASP A 164 -4.11 3.24 -5.04
C ASP A 164 -4.07 3.48 -6.56
N PHE A 165 -2.88 3.35 -7.17
CA PHE A 165 -2.64 3.58 -8.60
C PHE A 165 -3.47 2.67 -9.51
N VAL A 166 -3.67 1.42 -9.10
CA VAL A 166 -4.38 0.41 -9.90
C VAL A 166 -5.90 0.42 -9.67
N SER A 167 -6.37 1.03 -8.56
CA SER A 167 -7.75 0.92 -8.09
C SER A 167 -8.79 1.20 -9.17
N GLN A 168 -8.69 2.33 -9.88
CA GLN A 168 -9.64 2.73 -10.92
C GLN A 168 -9.57 1.88 -12.18
N ALA A 169 -8.42 1.22 -12.43
CA ALA A 169 -8.28 0.29 -13.53
C ALA A 169 -9.04 -1.02 -13.24
N ILE A 170 -9.03 -1.51 -12.01
CA ILE A 170 -9.74 -2.74 -11.61
C ILE A 170 -11.20 -2.47 -11.27
N GLU A 171 -11.49 -1.59 -10.32
CA GLU A 171 -12.84 -1.31 -9.81
C GLU A 171 -13.04 0.18 -9.57
N LYS A 172 -13.81 0.83 -10.46
CA LYS A 172 -13.98 2.29 -10.44
C LYS A 172 -14.57 2.82 -9.12
N ASN A 173 -15.40 2.03 -8.45
CA ASN A 173 -16.07 2.48 -7.23
C ASN A 173 -15.35 2.09 -5.93
N PHE A 174 -14.23 1.39 -6.01
CA PHE A 174 -13.49 0.90 -4.84
C PHE A 174 -12.04 1.36 -4.90
N ASN A 175 -11.56 1.97 -3.82
CA ASN A 175 -10.16 2.35 -3.67
C ASN A 175 -9.70 1.98 -2.26
N THR A 176 -8.76 1.04 -2.17
CA THR A 176 -8.35 0.45 -0.88
C THR A 176 -7.78 1.50 0.07
N ILE A 177 -7.08 2.52 -0.43
CA ILE A 177 -6.61 3.63 0.39
C ILE A 177 -7.79 4.38 1.02
N ARG A 178 -8.76 4.83 0.21
CA ARG A 178 -9.95 5.57 0.66
C ARG A 178 -10.83 4.74 1.58
N ASP A 179 -11.20 3.55 1.13
CA ASP A 179 -12.30 2.77 1.69
C ASP A 179 -11.84 1.91 2.87
N VAL A 180 -10.56 1.51 2.90
CA VAL A 180 -10.01 0.61 3.92
C VAL A 180 -8.94 1.32 4.75
N ARG A 181 -7.80 1.69 4.16
CA ARG A 181 -6.60 2.12 4.91
C ARG A 181 -6.84 3.43 5.66
N PHE A 182 -7.35 4.45 4.98
CA PHE A 182 -7.63 5.76 5.55
C PHE A 182 -8.83 5.73 6.49
N THR A 183 -9.91 5.03 6.11
CA THR A 183 -11.05 4.75 7.01
C THR A 183 -10.57 4.15 8.34
N ASN A 184 -9.73 3.12 8.27
CA ASN A 184 -9.19 2.47 9.46
C ASN A 184 -8.25 3.39 10.24
N TYR A 185 -7.37 4.15 9.57
CA TYR A 185 -6.50 5.13 10.21
C TYR A 185 -7.28 6.16 11.03
N VAL A 186 -8.41 6.64 10.52
CA VAL A 186 -9.25 7.63 11.22
C VAL A 186 -10.06 7.00 12.36
N ARG A 187 -10.55 5.76 12.18
CA ARG A 187 -11.43 5.08 13.14
C ARG A 187 -10.70 4.41 14.30
N PHE A 188 -9.44 4.02 14.14
CA PHE A 188 -8.72 3.20 15.12
C PHE A 188 -8.30 3.90 16.42
N GLY A 189 -8.68 5.15 16.65
CA GLY A 189 -8.42 5.76 17.95
C GLY A 189 -7.21 6.68 17.97
N GLY A 190 -7.07 7.42 19.07
CA GLY A 190 -5.80 8.01 19.49
C GLY A 190 -4.63 7.03 19.62
N ARG A 191 -4.88 5.71 19.54
CA ARG A 191 -3.87 4.68 19.68
C ARG A 191 -3.01 4.51 18.43
N ILE A 192 -3.60 4.59 17.23
CA ILE A 192 -2.83 4.49 15.97
C ILE A 192 -2.03 5.77 15.68
N HIS A 193 -2.53 6.90 16.18
CA HIS A 193 -1.95 8.22 15.95
C HIS A 193 -0.61 8.44 16.68
N ASN A 194 -0.32 7.69 17.75
CA ASN A 194 0.98 7.76 18.43
C ASN A 194 1.92 6.59 18.10
N CYS A 195 1.70 5.89 16.99
CA CYS A 195 2.56 4.77 16.57
C CYS A 195 3.72 5.25 15.72
N SER A 196 4.89 4.62 15.88
CA SER A 196 6.03 4.87 15.00
C SER A 196 5.70 4.46 13.56
N LEU A 197 6.25 5.18 12.59
CA LEU A 197 6.20 4.76 11.19
C LEU A 197 6.90 3.40 10.98
N PHE A 198 7.86 3.02 11.83
CA PHE A 198 8.64 1.80 11.64
C PHE A 198 8.06 0.58 12.37
N ASP A 199 7.06 0.78 13.22
CA ASP A 199 6.50 -0.32 14.01
C ASP A 199 5.52 -1.12 13.13
N LEU A 200 5.87 -2.37 12.84
CA LEU A 200 4.95 -3.33 12.24
C LEU A 200 4.21 -4.06 13.36
N ASP A 201 2.96 -3.69 13.60
CA ASP A 201 2.05 -4.55 14.34
C ASP A 201 0.75 -4.77 13.57
N LYS A 202 0.68 -5.93 12.89
CA LYS A 202 -0.48 -6.31 12.08
C LYS A 202 -1.73 -6.61 12.93
N ALA A 203 -1.56 -6.89 14.23
CA ALA A 203 -2.61 -7.41 15.12
C ALA A 203 -2.99 -6.48 16.29
N SER A 204 -2.35 -5.32 16.43
CA SER A 204 -2.57 -4.41 17.56
C SER A 204 -3.10 -3.03 17.18
N THR A 205 -3.00 -2.12 18.16
CA THR A 205 -3.30 -0.70 18.07
C THR A 205 -2.44 0.07 17.07
N CYS A 206 -1.28 -0.47 16.68
CA CYS A 206 -0.35 0.14 15.72
C CYS A 206 -0.40 -0.54 14.35
N ASN A 207 -1.57 -0.51 13.72
CA ASN A 207 -1.79 -1.10 12.41
C ASN A 207 -0.96 -0.38 11.32
N GLY A 208 0.22 -0.93 11.00
CA GLY A 208 1.14 -0.36 10.01
C GLY A 208 0.50 -0.17 8.63
N TYR A 209 -0.38 -1.08 8.20
CA TYR A 209 -1.08 -0.95 6.91
C TYR A 209 -1.93 0.32 6.82
N SER A 210 -2.64 0.67 7.89
CA SER A 210 -3.46 1.88 7.91
C SER A 210 -2.59 3.14 7.92
N ILE A 211 -1.45 3.12 8.61
CA ILE A 211 -0.49 4.25 8.65
C ILE A 211 0.17 4.44 7.28
N TRP A 212 0.81 3.40 6.76
CA TRP A 212 1.58 3.45 5.52
C TRP A 212 0.70 3.59 4.29
N GLY A 213 -0.45 2.93 4.24
CA GLY A 213 -1.40 3.08 3.14
C GLY A 213 -1.96 4.50 3.07
N SER A 214 -2.33 5.09 4.23
CA SER A 214 -2.83 6.47 4.28
C SER A 214 -1.76 7.49 3.88
N LEU A 215 -0.54 7.36 4.42
CA LEU A 215 0.58 8.23 4.09
C LEU A 215 1.01 8.04 2.63
N GLY A 216 1.09 6.80 2.14
CA GLY A 216 1.42 6.47 0.76
C GLY A 216 0.42 7.04 -0.23
N GLY A 217 -0.88 6.91 0.05
CA GLY A 217 -1.93 7.55 -0.76
C GLY A 217 -1.88 9.07 -0.75
N PHE A 218 -1.48 9.68 0.37
CA PHE A 218 -1.20 11.12 0.43
C PHE A 218 -0.01 11.49 -0.47
N LEU A 219 1.13 10.79 -0.32
CA LEU A 219 2.34 11.02 -1.11
C LEU A 219 2.08 10.82 -2.62
N ASN A 220 1.32 9.81 -3.01
CA ASN A 220 0.91 9.58 -4.40
C ASN A 220 0.19 10.80 -4.99
N ARG A 221 -0.71 11.43 -4.23
CA ARG A 221 -1.47 12.60 -4.69
C ARG A 221 -0.59 13.85 -4.76
N GLN A 222 0.28 14.06 -3.77
CA GLN A 222 1.16 15.24 -3.73
C GLN A 222 2.32 15.15 -4.75
N LEU A 223 2.95 13.99 -4.87
CA LEU A 223 4.21 13.82 -5.60
C LEU A 223 4.06 13.05 -6.93
N GLY A 224 3.06 12.18 -7.04
CA GLY A 224 2.67 11.57 -8.31
C GLY A 224 3.40 10.32 -8.74
N LEU A 225 3.15 9.96 -10.01
CA LEU A 225 3.65 8.74 -10.61
C LEU A 225 5.17 8.79 -10.81
N SER A 226 5.71 9.96 -11.16
CA SER A 226 7.16 10.17 -11.28
C SER A 226 7.91 9.87 -9.98
N PHE A 227 7.41 10.38 -8.85
CA PHE A 227 7.93 10.05 -7.52
C PHE A 227 7.87 8.56 -7.25
N TYR A 228 6.73 7.93 -7.52
CA TYR A 228 6.56 6.51 -7.22
C TYR A 228 7.51 5.64 -8.07
N LYS A 229 7.61 5.89 -9.38
CA LYS A 229 8.57 5.21 -10.27
C LYS A 229 10.01 5.41 -9.80
N HIS A 230 10.37 6.62 -9.37
CA HIS A 230 11.68 6.90 -8.83
C HIS A 230 11.94 6.12 -7.54
N LEU A 231 11.02 6.18 -6.56
CA LEU A 231 11.11 5.44 -5.30
C LEU A 231 11.38 3.95 -5.55
N LEU A 232 10.58 3.32 -6.42
CA LEU A 232 10.69 1.90 -6.75
C LEU A 232 12.07 1.50 -7.32
N THR A 233 12.70 2.39 -8.09
CA THR A 233 13.95 2.11 -8.82
C THR A 233 15.21 2.69 -8.17
N ASN A 234 15.03 3.54 -7.15
CA ASN A 234 16.11 4.25 -6.50
C ASN A 234 16.95 3.31 -5.62
N VAL A 235 18.24 3.24 -5.94
CA VAL A 235 19.26 2.43 -5.26
C VAL A 235 20.42 3.31 -4.75
N SER A 236 20.13 4.59 -4.46
CA SER A 236 21.12 5.52 -3.93
C SER A 236 21.60 5.15 -2.52
N SER A 237 20.86 4.29 -1.82
CA SER A 237 21.14 3.82 -0.46
C SER A 237 20.48 2.46 -0.23
N THR A 238 21.01 1.71 0.73
CA THR A 238 20.37 0.51 1.29
C THR A 238 19.47 0.85 2.49
N ASP A 239 19.54 2.08 2.99
CA ASP A 239 18.64 2.61 4.02
C ASP A 239 17.33 3.10 3.39
N SER A 240 16.20 2.50 3.79
CA SER A 240 14.89 2.77 3.17
C SER A 240 14.39 4.19 3.42
N MET A 241 14.70 4.79 4.58
CA MET A 241 14.33 6.18 4.86
C MET A 241 15.15 7.15 3.99
N ALA A 242 16.44 6.88 3.79
CA ALA A 242 17.28 7.66 2.89
C ALA A 242 16.81 7.56 1.42
N VAL A 243 16.34 6.38 0.98
CA VAL A 243 15.74 6.19 -0.36
C VAL A 243 14.42 6.94 -0.50
N LEU A 244 13.55 6.90 0.52
CA LEU A 244 12.30 7.68 0.51
C LEU A 244 12.59 9.18 0.46
N GLU A 245 13.46 9.67 1.33
CA GLU A 245 13.86 11.08 1.39
C GLU A 245 14.46 11.58 0.08
N SER A 246 15.40 10.83 -0.52
CA SER A 246 15.99 11.23 -1.80
C SER A 246 14.94 11.22 -2.92
N SER A 247 14.02 10.25 -2.92
CA SER A 247 12.95 10.20 -3.92
C SER A 247 11.96 11.37 -3.82
N VAL A 248 11.63 11.81 -2.61
CA VAL A 248 10.83 13.04 -2.42
C VAL A 248 11.58 14.25 -2.96
N ARG A 249 12.87 14.42 -2.61
CA ARG A 249 13.67 15.58 -3.04
C ARG A 249 13.92 15.63 -4.53
N ASP A 250 14.15 14.49 -5.17
CA ASP A 250 14.38 14.43 -6.62
C ASP A 250 13.12 14.76 -7.42
N THR A 251 11.94 14.52 -6.85
CA THR A 251 10.66 14.89 -7.46
C THR A 251 10.29 16.35 -7.15
N ALA A 252 10.50 16.78 -5.90
CA ALA A 252 10.17 18.10 -5.40
C ALA A 252 11.34 18.66 -4.59
N ALA A 253 12.27 19.34 -5.28
CA ALA A 253 13.54 19.83 -4.72
C ALA A 253 13.38 20.73 -3.48
N THR A 254 12.25 21.42 -3.34
CA THR A 254 11.94 22.28 -2.19
C THR A 254 11.18 21.56 -1.07
N SER A 255 10.87 20.27 -1.22
CA SER A 255 10.21 19.46 -0.21
C SER A 255 11.18 18.49 0.48
N SER A 256 10.66 17.77 1.47
CA SER A 256 11.32 16.65 2.15
C SER A 256 10.28 15.71 2.71
N PHE A 257 10.66 14.48 3.07
CA PHE A 257 9.75 13.55 3.71
C PHE A 257 9.14 14.14 4.98
N GLN A 258 9.92 14.86 5.79
CA GLN A 258 9.41 15.49 7.01
C GLN A 258 8.41 16.60 6.71
N GLN A 259 8.53 17.29 5.57
CA GLN A 259 7.53 18.28 5.15
C GLN A 259 6.23 17.60 4.73
N GLU A 260 6.30 16.56 3.88
CA GLU A 260 5.12 15.81 3.46
C GLU A 260 4.44 15.11 4.64
N LEU A 261 5.20 14.58 5.59
CA LEU A 261 4.65 13.99 6.81
C LEU A 261 3.89 15.03 7.64
N ARG A 262 4.39 16.27 7.75
CA ARG A 262 3.66 17.37 8.43
C ARG A 262 2.38 17.75 7.70
N HIS A 263 2.40 17.79 6.38
CA HIS A 263 1.21 18.08 5.59
C HIS A 263 0.17 16.96 5.70
N PHE A 264 0.60 15.71 5.65
CA PHE A 264 -0.24 14.54 5.91
C PHE A 264 -0.85 14.59 7.32
N ALA A 265 -0.03 14.88 8.33
CA ALA A 265 -0.46 14.97 9.73
C ALA A 265 -1.52 16.06 9.94
N ALA A 266 -1.33 17.23 9.33
CA ALA A 266 -2.32 18.31 9.35
C ALA A 266 -3.59 17.93 8.59
N THR A 267 -3.45 17.33 7.40
CA THR A 267 -4.58 16.92 6.55
C THR A 267 -5.45 15.87 7.23
N SER A 268 -4.83 14.75 7.64
CA SER A 268 -5.52 13.63 8.27
C SER A 268 -5.97 13.96 9.69
N GLY A 269 -5.13 14.67 10.45
CA GLY A 269 -5.43 15.08 11.81
C GLY A 269 -6.54 16.12 11.91
N ALA A 270 -6.62 17.06 10.96
CA ALA A 270 -7.73 18.00 10.87
C ALA A 270 -8.94 17.42 10.12
N LEU A 271 -8.79 16.28 9.42
CA LEU A 271 -9.79 15.78 8.47
C LEU A 271 -10.24 16.93 7.58
N MET A 272 -9.24 17.52 6.93
CA MET A 272 -9.36 18.80 6.27
C MET A 272 -10.49 18.76 5.25
N LYS A 273 -11.35 19.77 5.31
CA LYS A 273 -12.45 19.92 4.34
C LYS A 273 -11.90 20.40 3.00
N GLU A 274 -12.52 19.92 1.95
CA GLU A 274 -12.21 20.35 0.59
C GLU A 274 -12.96 21.66 0.25
N PRO A 275 -12.36 22.57 -0.54
CA PRO A 275 -11.02 22.47 -1.12
C PRO A 275 -9.91 22.75 -0.08
N ALA A 276 -8.92 21.86 0.00
CA ALA A 276 -7.75 22.03 0.86
C ALA A 276 -6.71 22.99 0.24
N PRO A 277 -5.89 23.69 1.06
CA PRO A 277 -4.77 24.47 0.55
C PRO A 277 -3.74 23.60 -0.20
N VAL A 278 -2.98 24.21 -1.12
CA VAL A 278 -1.93 23.52 -1.88
C VAL A 278 -0.96 22.80 -0.95
N GLY A 279 -0.65 21.54 -1.26
CA GLY A 279 0.19 20.67 -0.43
C GLY A 279 -0.56 19.95 0.68
N PHE A 280 -1.86 20.20 0.87
CA PHE A 280 -2.73 19.52 1.81
C PHE A 280 -3.88 18.81 1.07
N GLY A 281 -4.67 18.02 1.80
CA GLY A 281 -5.80 17.30 1.23
C GLY A 281 -5.41 16.00 0.51
N PHE A 282 -6.41 15.35 -0.06
CA PHE A 282 -6.22 14.17 -0.91
C PHE A 282 -6.94 14.40 -2.25
N PRO A 283 -6.41 15.30 -3.09
CA PRO A 283 -7.06 15.66 -4.35
C PRO A 283 -7.12 14.46 -5.32
N LEU A 284 -8.06 14.53 -6.26
CA LEU A 284 -8.02 13.72 -7.48
C LEU A 284 -6.66 13.92 -8.17
N ARG A 285 -6.06 12.84 -8.68
CA ARG A 285 -4.87 12.91 -9.52
C ARG A 285 -5.02 12.02 -10.75
N GLU A 286 -4.68 12.56 -11.91
CA GLU A 286 -4.63 11.82 -13.17
C GLU A 286 -3.28 12.04 -13.85
N GLU A 287 -2.56 10.97 -14.17
CA GLU A 287 -1.20 11.03 -14.76
C GLU A 287 -0.93 9.76 -15.57
N ASP A 288 -0.55 9.88 -16.84
CA ASP A 288 -0.18 8.76 -17.71
C ASP A 288 -1.18 7.57 -17.72
N GLY A 289 -2.48 7.85 -17.62
CA GLY A 289 -3.54 6.83 -17.58
C GLY A 289 -3.80 6.22 -16.20
N PHE A 290 -3.05 6.62 -15.17
CA PHE A 290 -3.33 6.31 -13.77
C PHE A 290 -4.29 7.34 -13.20
N VAL A 291 -5.31 6.88 -12.47
CA VAL A 291 -6.33 7.72 -11.84
C VAL A 291 -6.42 7.39 -10.36
N LEU A 292 -6.13 8.38 -9.53
CA LEU A 292 -6.31 8.32 -8.08
C LEU A 292 -7.56 9.13 -7.72
N PRO A 293 -8.62 8.50 -7.20
CA PRO A 293 -9.83 9.23 -6.82
C PRO A 293 -9.53 10.19 -5.67
N GLU A 294 -10.27 11.30 -5.61
CA GLU A 294 -10.26 12.17 -4.44
C GLU A 294 -10.66 11.40 -3.17
N ILE A 295 -10.00 11.70 -2.04
CA ILE A 295 -10.40 11.21 -0.71
C ILE A 295 -10.89 12.42 0.09
N ASN A 296 -12.20 12.57 0.21
CA ASN A 296 -12.77 13.63 1.03
C ASN A 296 -12.56 13.32 2.52
N ALA A 297 -11.46 13.80 3.09
CA ALA A 297 -11.13 13.58 4.50
C ALA A 297 -12.21 14.15 5.43
N GLY A 298 -12.82 15.28 5.08
CA GLY A 298 -13.92 15.89 5.82
C GLY A 298 -15.17 15.01 5.95
N ALA A 299 -15.36 14.02 5.07
CA ALA A 299 -16.46 13.06 5.18
C ALA A 299 -16.34 12.15 6.42
N PHE A 300 -15.14 12.02 6.99
CA PHE A 300 -14.86 11.19 8.15
C PHE A 300 -14.95 11.94 9.48
N LEU A 301 -15.43 13.19 9.51
CA LEU A 301 -15.49 14.01 10.73
C LEU A 301 -16.24 13.32 11.88
N ASN A 302 -17.30 12.56 11.56
CA ASN A 302 -18.09 11.80 12.55
C ASN A 302 -17.43 10.49 12.97
N ASP A 303 -16.42 10.02 12.23
CA ASP A 303 -15.71 8.77 12.49
C ASP A 303 -14.48 8.97 13.37
N ARG A 304 -14.08 10.23 13.60
CA ARG A 304 -12.87 10.57 14.36
C ARG A 304 -13.01 10.16 15.83
N SER A 305 -12.06 9.36 16.28
CA SER A 305 -11.78 9.23 17.70
C SER A 305 -11.02 10.46 18.26
N GLN A 306 -11.40 10.95 19.43
CA GLN A 306 -10.80 12.16 20.01
C GLN A 306 -9.74 11.82 21.06
N LEU A 307 -8.54 12.40 20.90
CA LEU A 307 -7.64 12.63 22.03
C LEU A 307 -7.89 14.04 22.57
N SER A 308 -8.16 14.12 23.86
CA SER A 308 -8.37 15.40 24.57
C SER A 308 -7.05 16.09 24.93
N MET A 309 -5.94 15.35 24.98
CA MET A 309 -4.61 15.85 25.34
C MET A 309 -3.47 15.24 24.51
N VAL A 310 -2.39 16.01 24.39
CA VAL A 310 -1.12 15.55 23.80
C VAL A 310 -0.49 14.54 24.76
N PRO A 311 -0.06 13.34 24.28
CA PRO A 311 0.69 12.38 25.07
C PRO A 311 1.99 12.98 25.64
N ALA A 312 2.46 12.44 26.77
CA ALA A 312 3.73 12.86 27.35
C ALA A 312 4.93 12.52 26.44
N GLU A 313 4.80 11.46 25.64
CA GLU A 313 5.81 10.97 24.71
C GLU A 313 5.18 10.76 23.32
N LEU A 314 5.91 11.17 22.29
CA LEU A 314 5.57 10.91 20.90
C LEU A 314 6.57 9.93 20.32
N HIS A 315 6.06 8.85 19.70
CA HIS A 315 6.94 7.94 18.97
C HIS A 315 7.51 8.62 17.71
N PRO A 316 8.70 8.21 17.24
CA PRO A 316 9.29 8.75 16.02
C PRO A 316 8.32 8.71 14.84
N TYR A 317 8.17 9.83 14.13
CA TYR A 317 7.27 9.96 12.97
C TYR A 317 5.77 9.72 13.24
N ALA A 318 5.36 9.66 14.51
CA ALA A 318 3.96 9.57 14.90
C ALA A 318 3.25 10.93 14.76
N ASN A 319 1.93 10.91 14.57
CA ASN A 319 1.11 12.08 14.31
C ASN A 319 -0.15 12.08 15.18
N VAL A 320 -0.16 12.88 16.25
CA VAL A 320 -1.26 12.93 17.20
C VAL A 320 -2.16 14.15 16.97
N PRO A 321 -3.41 13.96 16.50
CA PRO A 321 -4.36 15.05 16.42
C PRO A 321 -5.00 15.31 17.79
N VAL A 322 -5.03 16.59 18.17
CA VAL A 322 -5.76 17.07 19.35
C VAL A 322 -6.77 18.09 18.88
N VAL A 323 -8.05 17.84 19.16
CA VAL A 323 -9.16 18.64 18.64
C VAL A 323 -9.77 19.48 19.75
N ARG A 324 -10.14 20.72 19.40
CA ARG A 324 -10.87 21.64 20.26
C ARG A 324 -12.21 21.92 19.60
N GLU A 325 -13.28 21.36 20.15
CA GLU A 325 -14.61 21.51 19.58
C GLU A 325 -15.36 22.69 20.19
N HIS A 326 -16.37 23.18 19.47
CA HIS A 326 -17.30 24.22 19.94
C HIS A 326 -16.63 25.53 20.38
N VAL A 327 -15.41 25.79 19.90
CA VAL A 327 -14.67 27.02 20.16
C VAL A 327 -15.36 28.17 19.42
N LYS A 328 -15.70 29.24 20.14
CA LYS A 328 -16.32 30.46 19.59
C LYS A 328 -15.59 31.69 20.08
N GLY A 329 -15.46 32.70 19.22
CA GLY A 329 -14.80 33.96 19.56
C GLY A 329 -13.28 33.83 19.62
N MET A 330 -12.64 34.61 20.49
CA MET A 330 -11.18 34.54 20.65
C MET A 330 -10.80 33.28 21.41
N TYR A 331 -9.81 32.56 20.88
CA TYR A 331 -9.26 31.35 21.47
C TYR A 331 -7.79 31.55 21.82
N SER A 332 -7.40 31.10 23.01
CA SER A 332 -6.01 31.08 23.47
C SER A 332 -5.77 29.83 24.30
N GLU A 333 -4.72 29.08 23.97
CA GLU A 333 -4.27 27.91 24.73
C GLU A 333 -2.75 27.88 24.75
N THR A 334 -2.18 27.45 25.88
CA THR A 334 -0.76 27.12 25.98
C THR A 334 -0.61 25.61 25.85
N VAL A 335 0.08 25.17 24.79
CA VAL A 335 0.35 23.74 24.54
C VAL A 335 1.81 23.45 24.87
N LYS A 336 2.05 22.41 25.68
CA LYS A 336 3.40 21.87 25.90
C LYS A 336 3.64 20.77 24.88
N ILE A 337 4.66 20.93 24.04
CA ILE A 337 5.04 19.96 23.02
C ILE A 337 6.29 19.17 23.46
N PRO A 338 6.36 17.86 23.19
CA PRO A 338 7.57 17.08 23.42
C PRO A 338 8.76 17.63 22.61
N PRO A 339 10.01 17.45 23.08
CA PRO A 339 11.19 17.77 22.27
C PRO A 339 11.18 17.06 20.91
N HIS A 340 11.80 17.67 19.91
CA HIS A 340 11.91 17.12 18.54
C HIS A 340 10.57 16.85 17.84
N SER A 341 9.50 17.54 18.26
CA SER A 341 8.20 17.51 17.60
C SER A 341 7.92 18.81 16.84
N SER A 342 6.95 18.76 15.92
CA SER A 342 6.39 19.94 15.26
C SER A 342 4.92 20.10 15.62
N LEU A 343 4.47 21.34 15.84
CA LEU A 343 3.06 21.68 16.04
C LEU A 343 2.50 22.29 14.76
N SER A 344 1.43 21.68 14.25
CA SER A 344 0.59 22.26 13.20
C SER A 344 -0.73 22.71 13.83
N VAL A 345 -1.10 23.97 13.65
CA VAL A 345 -2.39 24.51 14.11
C VAL A 345 -3.29 24.68 12.90
N VAL A 346 -4.40 23.94 12.87
CA VAL A 346 -5.41 24.03 11.82
C VAL A 346 -6.67 24.66 12.40
N ILE A 347 -7.15 25.71 11.76
CA ILE A 347 -8.39 26.41 12.10
C ILE A 347 -9.32 26.23 10.90
N GLN A 348 -10.47 25.61 11.11
CA GLN A 348 -11.41 25.24 10.05
C GLN A 348 -12.88 25.35 10.48
#